data_AF-A0A3R7R6S0-F1
#
_entry.id   AF-A0A3R7R6S0-F1
#
_cell.length_a   1.000
_cell.length_b   1.000
_cell.length_c   1.000
_cell.angle_alpha   90.00
_cell.angle_beta   90.00
_cell.angle_gamma   90.00
#
_symmetry.space_group_name_H-M   'P 1'
#
loop_
_entity.id
_entity.type
_entity.pdbx_description
1 polymer ?
#
loop_
_entity_poly.entity_id
_entity_poly.type
_entity_poly.pdbx_seq_one_letter_code
_entity_poly.pdbx_strand_id
1 'polypeptide(L)'
;VNYFGSPVTCTAEPILTEHKRQLYTKKIIPEAVKLHAERLLVRPVTENIVVPINPKGHCRHFTIPTGAHERGVVWRVPTLSPTPLPGHSVITFQRGRPSALRGVTFALPSAP
;
A
#
# COMPACT_ATOMS: atom_id res chain seq x y z
N VAL A 1 -1.05 5.30 25.70
CA VAL A 1 -0.52 3.95 25.36
C VAL A 1 0.24 4.02 24.06
N ASN A 2 1.26 3.20 23.87
CA ASN A 2 1.94 3.05 22.57
C ASN A 2 1.11 2.17 21.62
N TYR A 3 1.61 1.94 20.40
CA TYR A 3 0.94 1.08 19.40
C TYR A 3 0.92 -0.42 19.76
N PHE A 4 1.70 -0.84 20.76
CA PHE A 4 1.63 -2.18 21.34
C PHE A 4 0.54 -2.31 22.43
N GLY A 5 -0.07 -1.20 22.84
CA GLY A 5 -1.04 -1.16 23.93
C GLY A 5 -0.42 -0.99 25.32
N SER A 6 0.89 -0.84 25.42
CA SER A 6 1.58 -0.60 26.70
C SER A 6 1.43 0.86 27.13
N PRO A 7 1.23 1.14 28.44
CA PRO A 7 1.33 2.50 28.96
C PRO A 7 2.77 2.99 28.80
N VAL A 8 2.93 4.23 28.33
CA VAL A 8 4.22 4.89 28.18
C VAL A 8 4.09 6.32 28.66
N THR A 9 5.12 6.82 29.33
CA THR A 9 5.20 8.21 29.75
C THR A 9 5.74 9.04 28.60
N CYS A 10 4.95 10.04 28.17
CA CYS A 10 5.40 10.96 27.12
C CYS A 10 6.41 11.96 27.70
N THR A 11 7.66 11.92 27.23
CA THR A 11 8.67 12.94 27.50
C THR A 11 8.61 14.06 26.44
N ALA A 12 9.40 15.13 26.58
CA ALA A 12 9.32 16.30 25.67
C ALA A 12 9.59 15.96 24.17
N GLU A 13 10.42 14.96 23.91
CA GLU A 13 10.78 14.52 22.55
C GLU A 13 9.64 13.81 21.79
N PRO A 14 8.92 12.82 22.37
CA PRO A 14 7.78 12.17 21.71
C PRO A 14 6.51 13.02 21.66
N ILE A 15 6.48 14.23 22.26
CA ILE A 15 5.33 15.13 22.12
C ILE A 15 5.25 15.62 20.67
N LEU A 16 4.13 15.29 20.02
CA LEU A 16 3.79 15.72 18.68
C LEU A 16 3.28 17.17 18.73
N THR A 17 4.22 18.12 18.72
CA THR A 17 3.90 19.55 18.60
C THR A 17 3.29 19.88 17.24
N GLU A 18 2.63 21.02 17.11
CA GLU A 18 2.01 21.45 15.84
C GLU A 18 3.04 21.51 14.70
N HIS A 19 4.26 21.99 14.98
CA HIS A 19 5.35 22.02 14.01
C HIS A 19 5.72 20.60 13.52
N LYS A 20 5.85 19.64 14.44
CA LYS A 20 6.11 18.23 14.08
C LYS A 20 4.94 17.65 13.28
N ARG A 21 3.70 17.94 13.68
CA ARG A 21 2.49 17.50 12.95
C ARG A 21 2.52 18.00 11.50
N GLN A 22 2.79 19.27 11.28
CA GLN A 22 2.88 19.84 9.94
C GLN A 22 4.02 19.23 9.12
N LEU A 23 5.19 19.00 9.74
CA LEU A 23 6.32 18.37 9.08
C LEU A 23 6.00 16.95 8.61
N TYR A 24 5.37 16.14 9.47
CA TYR A 24 4.96 14.77 9.12
C TYR A 24 3.89 14.77 8.03
N THR A 25 2.83 15.55 8.19
CA THR A 25 1.69 15.53 7.27
C THR A 25 2.02 16.15 5.91
N LYS A 26 2.84 17.21 5.86
CA LYS A 26 3.08 17.97 4.61
C LYS A 26 4.36 17.55 3.87
N LYS A 27 5.37 17.01 4.56
CA LYS A 27 6.67 16.71 3.95
C LYS A 27 7.05 15.24 4.09
N ILE A 28 7.22 14.75 5.32
CA ILE A 28 7.83 13.43 5.55
C ILE A 28 6.97 12.31 4.96
N ILE A 29 5.67 12.28 5.28
CA ILE A 29 4.78 11.20 4.83
C ILE A 29 4.61 11.24 3.30
N PRO A 30 4.31 12.39 2.66
CA PRO A 30 4.16 12.45 1.20
C PRO A 30 5.43 12.06 0.42
N GLU A 31 6.61 12.55 0.84
CA GLU A 31 7.88 12.23 0.17
C GLU A 31 8.24 10.75 0.31
N ALA A 32 8.00 10.15 1.48
CA ALA A 32 8.22 8.72 1.68
C ALA A 32 7.29 7.89 0.77
N VAL A 33 6.01 8.26 0.67
CA VAL A 33 5.07 7.58 -0.22
C VAL A 33 5.51 7.70 -1.69
N LYS A 34 5.98 8.87 -2.11
CA LYS A 34 6.49 9.09 -3.48
C LYS A 34 7.68 8.19 -3.78
N LEU A 35 8.69 8.16 -2.91
CA LEU A 35 9.87 7.32 -3.08
C LEU A 35 9.54 5.82 -3.11
N HIS A 36 8.54 5.39 -2.34
CA HIS A 36 8.07 4.01 -2.37
C HIS A 36 7.25 3.70 -3.62
N ALA A 37 6.41 4.62 -4.10
CA ALA A 37 5.59 4.44 -5.30
C ALA A 37 6.43 4.38 -6.59
N GLU A 38 7.50 5.18 -6.68
CA GLU A 38 8.39 5.17 -7.85
C GLU A 38 9.19 3.88 -7.98
N ARG A 39 9.42 3.16 -6.87
CA ARG A 39 10.23 1.94 -6.84
C ARG A 39 9.40 0.66 -6.79
N LEU A 40 8.19 0.70 -6.25
CA LEU A 40 7.31 -0.45 -6.12
C LEU A 40 6.24 -0.44 -7.21
N LEU A 41 6.46 -1.26 -8.25
CA LEU A 41 5.43 -1.52 -9.27
C LEU A 41 4.35 -2.44 -8.70
N VAL A 42 3.39 -1.84 -8.00
CA VAL A 42 2.20 -2.55 -7.49
C VAL A 42 0.99 -2.28 -8.39
N ARG A 43 0.19 -3.32 -8.64
CA ARG A 43 -1.11 -3.12 -9.26
C ARG A 43 -2.03 -2.44 -8.24
N PRO A 44 -2.56 -1.24 -8.52
CA PRO A 44 -3.45 -0.57 -7.59
C PRO A 44 -4.75 -1.37 -7.45
N VAL A 45 -5.22 -1.48 -6.22
CA VAL A 45 -6.56 -2.02 -5.95
C VAL A 45 -7.56 -0.95 -6.36
N THR A 46 -8.46 -1.30 -7.28
CA THR A 46 -9.52 -0.40 -7.78
C THR A 46 -10.77 -0.42 -6.91
N GLU A 47 -10.86 -1.38 -6.00
CA GLU A 47 -11.98 -1.57 -5.08
C GLU A 47 -11.71 -0.83 -3.76
N ASN A 48 -12.79 -0.43 -3.09
CA ASN A 48 -12.69 0.22 -1.79
C ASN A 48 -12.20 -0.76 -0.74
N ILE A 49 -11.21 -0.36 0.05
CA ILE A 49 -10.66 -1.19 1.12
C ILE A 49 -11.49 -0.94 2.37
N VAL A 50 -12.38 -1.88 2.71
CA VAL A 50 -13.21 -1.80 3.92
C VAL A 50 -12.38 -2.18 5.14
N VAL A 51 -12.32 -1.28 6.12
CA VAL A 51 -11.64 -1.55 7.38
C VAL A 51 -12.60 -2.26 8.34
N PRO A 52 -12.24 -3.41 8.94
CA PRO A 52 -13.12 -4.10 9.87
C PRO A 52 -13.42 -3.25 11.11
N ILE A 53 -14.66 -3.30 11.58
CA ILE A 53 -15.16 -2.53 12.74
C ILE A 53 -14.34 -2.79 14.00
N ASN A 54 -13.90 -4.04 14.19
CA ASN A 54 -13.07 -4.42 15.32
C ASN A 54 -11.69 -4.90 14.81
N PRO A 55 -10.75 -3.97 14.55
CA PRO A 55 -9.44 -4.32 14.03
C PRO A 55 -8.65 -5.14 15.06
N LYS A 56 -7.96 -6.18 14.60
CA LYS A 56 -7.15 -7.08 15.45
C LYS A 56 -5.70 -6.58 15.57
N GLY A 57 -4.97 -7.11 16.54
CA GLY A 57 -3.55 -6.81 16.74
C GLY A 57 -3.31 -5.34 17.12
N HIS A 58 -2.24 -4.74 16.57
CA HIS A 58 -1.88 -3.34 16.86
C HIS A 58 -2.89 -2.32 16.34
N CYS A 59 -3.64 -2.68 15.28
CA CYS A 59 -4.61 -1.79 14.64
C CYS A 59 -5.76 -1.37 15.57
N ARG A 60 -6.04 -2.12 16.64
CA ARG A 60 -7.04 -1.78 17.67
C ARG A 60 -6.73 -0.53 18.47
N HIS A 61 -5.46 -0.10 18.47
CA HIS A 61 -5.02 1.07 19.22
C HIS A 61 -5.12 2.37 18.40
N PHE A 62 -5.51 2.28 17.12
CA PHE A 62 -5.68 3.43 16.23
C PHE A 62 -7.15 3.87 16.18
N THR A 63 -7.35 5.18 16.13
CA THR A 63 -8.68 5.77 15.91
C THR A 63 -9.00 5.76 14.43
N ILE A 64 -9.93 4.91 14.02
CA ILE A 64 -10.35 4.75 12.63
C ILE A 64 -11.69 5.48 12.46
N PRO A 65 -11.82 6.40 11.48
CA PRO A 65 -13.06 7.12 11.26
C PRO A 65 -14.17 6.17 10.76
N THR A 66 -15.40 6.38 11.22
CA THR A 66 -16.58 5.54 10.90
C THR A 66 -16.82 5.34 9.41
N GLY A 67 -16.60 6.38 8.59
CA GLY A 67 -16.73 6.29 7.14
C GLY A 67 -15.81 5.24 6.47
N ALA A 68 -14.66 4.94 7.08
CA ALA A 68 -13.74 3.90 6.57
C ALA A 68 -14.26 2.47 6.82
N HIS A 69 -15.15 2.29 7.81
CA HIS A 69 -15.81 1.01 8.08
C HIS A 69 -16.99 0.75 7.15
N GLU A 70 -17.72 1.80 6.77
CA GLU A 70 -18.95 1.68 5.97
C GLU A 70 -18.67 1.69 4.47
N ARG A 71 -17.94 2.71 4.01
CA ARG A 71 -17.70 2.95 2.57
C ARG A 71 -16.34 2.43 2.11
N GLY A 72 -15.48 2.05 3.05
CA GLY A 72 -14.09 1.75 2.78
C GLY A 72 -13.28 2.98 2.41
N VAL A 73 -11.96 2.79 2.34
CA VAL A 73 -11.01 3.80 1.90
C VAL A 73 -10.82 3.64 0.40
N VAL A 74 -11.07 4.71 -0.35
CA VAL A 74 -10.78 4.75 -1.78
C VAL A 74 -9.27 4.90 -1.94
N TRP A 75 -8.62 3.85 -2.42
CA TRP A 75 -7.23 3.94 -2.85
C TRP A 75 -7.18 4.57 -4.23
N ARG A 76 -7.01 5.90 -4.28
CA ARG A 76 -6.71 6.61 -5.52
C ARG A 76 -5.20 6.74 -5.65
N VAL A 77 -4.58 5.83 -6.39
CA VAL A 77 -3.35 6.25 -7.09
C VAL A 77 -3.80 7.27 -8.13
N PRO A 78 -3.24 8.49 -8.16
CA PRO A 78 -3.48 9.36 -9.30
C PRO A 78 -3.12 8.53 -10.53
N THR A 79 -4.10 8.30 -11.39
CA THR A 79 -3.89 7.61 -12.66
C THR A 79 -2.67 8.26 -13.28
N LEU A 80 -1.56 7.52 -13.34
CA LEU A 80 -0.46 7.91 -14.21
C LEU A 80 -1.14 8.07 -15.56
N SER A 81 -1.16 9.29 -16.08
CA SER A 81 -1.56 9.55 -17.46
C SER A 81 -0.88 8.46 -18.30
N PRO A 82 -1.61 7.72 -19.15
CA PRO A 82 -1.01 6.76 -20.06
C PRO A 82 -0.30 7.51 -21.20
N THR A 83 0.55 8.47 -20.87
CA THR A 83 1.57 9.00 -21.77
C THR A 83 2.81 8.16 -21.53
N PRO A 84 3.11 7.19 -22.41
CA PRO A 84 4.35 6.44 -22.33
C PRO A 84 5.51 7.44 -22.41
N LEU A 85 6.45 7.35 -21.49
CA LEU A 85 7.77 7.93 -21.72
C LEU A 85 8.34 7.24 -22.97
N PRO A 86 8.88 7.99 -23.94
CA PRO A 86 9.43 7.38 -25.15
C PRO A 86 10.54 6.40 -24.79
N GLY A 87 10.37 5.13 -25.15
CA GLY A 87 11.39 4.08 -25.02
C GLY A 87 11.12 2.95 -24.02
N HIS A 88 10.02 2.98 -23.26
CA HIS A 88 9.71 1.93 -22.28
C HIS A 88 8.51 1.06 -22.71
N SER A 89 8.75 -0.23 -22.97
CA SER A 89 7.71 -1.21 -23.31
C SER A 89 6.89 -1.60 -22.08
N VAL A 90 5.58 -1.34 -22.08
CA VAL A 90 4.67 -1.81 -21.02
C VAL A 90 4.30 -3.26 -21.30
N ILE A 91 4.83 -4.21 -20.51
CA ILE A 91 4.39 -5.61 -20.55
C ILE A 91 3.00 -5.68 -19.92
N THR A 92 1.99 -5.86 -20.76
CA THR A 92 0.59 -6.01 -20.32
C THR A 92 0.36 -7.45 -19.90
N PHE A 93 0.41 -7.75 -18.59
CA PHE A 93 0.02 -9.08 -18.10
C PHE A 93 -1.51 -9.19 -18.09
N GLN A 94 -2.05 -9.72 -19.18
CA GLN A 94 -3.47 -10.09 -19.26
C GLN A 94 -3.72 -11.23 -18.30
N ARG A 95 -4.69 -11.06 -17.38
CA ARG A 95 -5.14 -12.14 -16.49
C ARG A 95 -6.00 -13.09 -17.33
N GLY A 96 -5.39 -13.89 -18.19
CA GLY A 96 -6.06 -14.95 -18.93
C GLY A 96 -6.52 -16.04 -17.96
N ARG A 97 -7.80 -16.45 -18.03
CA ARG A 97 -8.25 -17.70 -17.44
C ARG A 97 -7.49 -18.84 -18.16
N PRO A 98 -6.74 -19.71 -17.46
CA PRO A 98 -6.19 -20.90 -18.10
C PRO A 98 -7.32 -21.90 -18.30
N SER A 99 -8.03 -21.78 -19.42
CA SER A 99 -8.83 -22.88 -19.96
C SER A 99 -7.95 -23.61 -20.96
N ALA A 100 -7.63 -24.86 -20.64
CA ALA A 100 -6.82 -25.82 -21.41
C ALA A 100 -5.28 -25.68 -21.31
N LEU A 101 -4.72 -26.21 -20.22
CA LEU A 101 -3.39 -26.83 -20.27
C LEU A 101 -3.51 -28.16 -21.05
N ARG A 102 -3.39 -28.10 -22.39
CA ARG A 102 -2.87 -29.24 -23.15
C ARG A 102 -1.35 -29.25 -22.96
N GLY A 103 -0.83 -30.46 -22.75
CA GLY A 103 0.48 -30.74 -22.18
C GLY A 103 1.63 -29.90 -22.71
N VAL A 104 2.37 -29.30 -21.78
CA VAL A 104 3.74 -28.87 -21.99
C VAL A 104 4.60 -29.75 -21.09
N THR A 105 5.21 -30.77 -21.69
CA THR A 105 6.25 -31.57 -21.06
C THR A 105 7.48 -30.68 -20.88
N PHE A 106 7.90 -30.45 -19.64
CA PHE A 106 9.15 -29.76 -19.36
C PHE A 106 10.31 -30.73 -19.57
N ALA A 107 11.12 -30.50 -20.60
CA ALA A 107 12.43 -31.13 -20.72
C ALA A 107 13.37 -30.49 -19.68
N LEU A 108 13.85 -31.29 -18.72
CA LEU A 108 14.96 -30.87 -17.85
C LEU A 108 16.27 -30.92 -18.66
N PRO A 109 17.11 -29.86 -18.63
CA PRO A 109 18.46 -29.96 -19.14
C PRO A 109 19.29 -30.83 -18.20
N SER A 110 19.85 -31.91 -18.74
CA SER A 110 20.92 -32.70 -18.13
C SER A 110 22.16 -31.83 -17.96
N ALA A 111 22.64 -31.70 -16.72
CA ALA A 111 23.90 -31.02 -16.41
C ALA A 111 25.11 -31.89 -16.83
N PRO A 112 26.25 -31.27 -17.21
CA PRO A 112 27.48 -31.96 -17.57
C PRO A 112 28.21 -32.61 -16.39
#